data_AF-A0A2V8C9J3-F1
#
_entry.id   AF-A0A2V8C9J3-F1
#
_cell.length_a   1.000
_cell.length_b   1.000
_cell.length_c   1.000
_cell.angle_alpha   90.00
_cell.angle_beta   90.00
_cell.angle_gamma   90.00
#
_symmetry.space_group_name_H-M   'P 1'
#
loop_
_entity.id
_entity.type
_entity.pdbx_description
1 polymer ?
#
loop_
_entity_poly.entity_id
_entity_poly.type
_entity_poly.pdbx_seq_one_letter_code
_entity_poly.pdbx_strand_id
1 'polypeptide(L)'
;MGRWGCATLLAALVAAPSLAAAEPQTEVTFTKDVAPIFYKRCAECHRPTMFAPMSLMTYESARPWAKSIKQKVASRQMPPWGADPAYGTFKNDPRLSQNEIDTIVAWVDAGAPKGEAADLPPAPVFAEGWSIGTPDAVFTMDEEVEIPATGEIPYKYFKLP
;
A
#
# COMPACT_ATOMS: atom_id res chain seq x y z
N MET A 1 -45.01 -43.43 -64.71
CA MET A 1 -44.05 -43.68 -63.61
C MET A 1 -43.13 -42.47 -63.49
N GLY A 2 -43.47 -41.53 -62.61
CA GLY A 2 -42.68 -40.31 -62.38
C GLY A 2 -41.69 -40.50 -61.23
N ARG A 3 -40.53 -39.86 -61.32
CA ARG A 3 -39.64 -39.62 -60.18
C ARG A 3 -39.16 -38.17 -60.27
N TRP A 4 -39.73 -37.32 -59.41
CA TRP A 4 -39.25 -35.97 -59.11
C TRP A 4 -38.11 -36.08 -58.09
N GLY A 5 -36.97 -35.46 -58.39
CA GLY A 5 -35.84 -35.35 -57.46
C GLY A 5 -35.97 -34.07 -56.61
N CYS A 6 -36.10 -34.24 -55.29
CA CYS A 6 -36.09 -33.16 -54.31
C CYS A 6 -34.72 -32.50 -54.23
N ALA A 7 -34.66 -31.18 -54.41
CA ALA A 7 -33.50 -30.36 -54.06
C ALA A 7 -33.57 -29.99 -52.57
N THR A 8 -32.61 -30.46 -51.78
CA THR A 8 -32.45 -30.06 -50.37
C THR A 8 -31.55 -28.83 -50.27
N LEU A 9 -32.12 -27.71 -49.85
CA LEU A 9 -31.42 -26.49 -49.46
C LEU A 9 -30.89 -26.63 -48.02
N LEU A 10 -29.57 -26.64 -47.84
CA LEU A 10 -28.92 -26.51 -46.53
C LEU A 10 -28.88 -25.03 -46.15
N ALA A 11 -29.61 -24.65 -45.09
CA ALA A 11 -29.50 -23.34 -44.45
C ALA A 11 -28.35 -23.38 -43.42
N ALA A 12 -27.32 -22.57 -43.63
CA ALA A 12 -26.21 -22.41 -42.69
C ALA A 12 -26.60 -21.41 -41.59
N LEU A 13 -26.69 -21.86 -40.34
CA LEU A 13 -26.81 -20.99 -39.17
C LEU A 13 -25.47 -20.31 -38.91
N VAL A 14 -25.42 -18.99 -39.09
CA VAL A 14 -24.28 -18.16 -38.68
C VAL A 14 -24.46 -17.80 -37.21
N ALA A 15 -23.68 -18.42 -36.33
CA ALA A 15 -23.63 -18.07 -34.91
C ALA A 15 -22.84 -16.75 -34.74
N ALA A 16 -23.51 -15.68 -34.33
CA ALA A 16 -22.86 -14.43 -33.97
C ALA A 16 -22.21 -14.54 -32.58
N PRO A 17 -21.00 -14.02 -32.36
CA PRO A 17 -20.40 -13.99 -31.03
C PRO A 17 -21.13 -12.98 -30.15
N SER A 18 -21.66 -13.44 -29.02
CA SER A 18 -22.12 -12.55 -27.94
C SER A 18 -20.91 -11.82 -27.37
N LEU A 19 -20.87 -10.50 -27.54
CA LEU A 19 -20.05 -9.65 -26.68
C LEU A 19 -20.64 -9.72 -25.27
N ALA A 20 -19.98 -10.44 -24.38
CA ALA A 20 -20.20 -10.29 -22.95
C ALA A 20 -19.84 -8.85 -22.58
N ALA A 21 -20.82 -8.07 -22.14
CA ALA A 21 -20.57 -6.79 -21.51
C ALA A 21 -19.73 -7.04 -20.25
N ALA A 22 -18.53 -6.45 -20.19
CA ALA A 22 -17.75 -6.44 -18.97
C ALA A 22 -18.58 -5.75 -17.87
N GLU A 23 -18.79 -6.43 -16.74
CA GLU A 23 -19.38 -5.78 -15.58
C GLU A 23 -18.56 -4.54 -15.21
N PRO A 24 -19.20 -3.44 -14.78
CA PRO A 24 -18.48 -2.29 -14.29
C PRO A 24 -17.70 -2.71 -13.05
N GLN A 25 -16.42 -3.01 -13.24
CA GLN A 25 -15.49 -3.19 -12.15
C GLN A 25 -15.49 -1.86 -11.41
N THR A 26 -16.01 -1.84 -10.18
CA THR A 26 -15.96 -0.65 -9.32
C THR A 26 -14.51 -0.22 -9.23
N GLU A 27 -14.19 0.91 -9.85
CA GLU A 27 -12.81 1.36 -10.05
C GLU A 27 -12.19 1.65 -8.69
N VAL A 28 -11.08 0.98 -8.36
CA VAL A 28 -10.34 1.20 -7.12
C VAL A 28 -9.70 2.57 -7.19
N THR A 29 -9.94 3.43 -6.20
CA THR A 29 -9.43 4.81 -6.19
C THR A 29 -8.53 5.10 -5.00
N PHE A 30 -7.73 6.17 -5.12
CA PHE A 30 -6.89 6.60 -4.02
C PHE A 30 -7.72 7.03 -2.81
N THR A 31 -8.71 7.89 -3.01
CA THR A 31 -9.47 8.50 -1.91
C THR A 31 -10.25 7.45 -1.14
N LYS A 32 -10.96 6.56 -1.82
CA LYS A 32 -11.85 5.57 -1.21
C LYS A 32 -11.11 4.36 -0.64
N ASP A 33 -10.16 3.80 -1.39
CA ASP A 33 -9.66 2.45 -1.13
C ASP A 33 -8.21 2.42 -0.64
N VAL A 34 -7.33 3.25 -1.23
CA VAL A 34 -5.88 3.20 -0.92
C VAL A 34 -5.48 4.11 0.24
N ALA A 35 -6.04 5.31 0.34
CA ALA A 35 -5.75 6.25 1.42
C ALA A 35 -6.00 5.64 2.82
N PRO A 36 -7.10 4.92 3.09
CA PRO A 36 -7.28 4.22 4.37
C PRO A 36 -6.14 3.24 4.68
N ILE A 37 -5.67 2.51 3.67
CA ILE A 37 -4.56 1.55 3.83
C ILE A 37 -3.26 2.30 4.13
N PHE A 38 -2.96 3.35 3.37
CA PHE A 38 -1.74 4.15 3.59
C PHE A 38 -1.75 4.82 4.96
N TYR A 39 -2.87 5.36 5.41
CA TYR A 39 -3.00 5.97 6.73
C TYR A 39 -2.77 4.97 7.85
N LYS A 40 -3.28 3.75 7.70
CA LYS A 40 -3.17 2.71 8.72
C LYS A 40 -1.80 2.01 8.73
N ARG A 41 -1.17 1.82 7.58
CA ARG A 41 -0.04 0.88 7.41
C ARG A 41 1.27 1.57 7.06
N CYS A 42 1.22 2.77 6.50
CA CYS A 42 2.38 3.43 5.92
C CYS A 42 2.69 4.77 6.60
N ALA A 43 1.67 5.53 6.97
CA ALA A 43 1.79 6.93 7.38
C ALA A 43 2.60 7.16 8.66
N GLU A 44 2.78 6.14 9.51
CA GLU A 44 3.70 6.24 10.66
C GLU A 44 5.12 6.58 10.21
N CYS A 45 5.53 6.04 9.06
CA CYS A 45 6.86 6.20 8.48
C CYS A 45 6.86 7.16 7.28
N HIS A 46 5.82 7.09 6.45
CA HIS A 46 5.64 7.80 5.17
C HIS A 46 4.77 9.06 5.31
N ARG A 47 5.17 9.96 6.20
CA ARG A 47 4.54 11.28 6.39
C ARG A 47 5.59 12.39 6.35
N PRO A 48 5.18 13.66 6.18
CA PRO A 48 6.12 14.78 6.22
C PRO A 48 7.01 14.74 7.46
N THR A 49 8.27 15.16 7.30
CA THR A 49 9.30 15.26 8.34
C THR A 49 9.69 13.96 9.06
N MET A 50 9.16 12.82 8.61
CA MET A 50 9.53 11.50 9.13
C MET A 50 10.61 10.83 8.28
N PHE A 51 11.09 9.65 8.70
CA PHE A 51 12.31 9.07 8.15
C PHE A 51 12.19 8.53 6.72
N ALA A 52 10.99 8.23 6.22
CA ALA A 52 10.83 7.70 4.86
C ALA A 52 11.01 8.82 3.82
N PRO A 53 11.58 8.52 2.64
CA PRO A 53 12.04 9.54 1.69
C PRO A 53 10.94 10.32 0.95
N MET A 54 9.66 10.00 1.22
CA MET A 54 8.49 10.58 0.60
C MET A 54 7.27 10.48 1.53
N SER A 55 6.26 11.30 1.25
CA SER A 55 4.98 11.26 1.94
C SER A 55 3.97 10.44 1.14
N LEU A 56 3.14 9.66 1.84
CA LEU A 56 1.97 8.98 1.27
C LEU A 56 0.66 9.56 1.81
N MET A 57 0.71 10.73 2.45
CA MET A 57 -0.43 11.36 3.10
C MET A 57 -1.45 11.96 2.12
N THR A 58 -1.02 12.28 0.90
CA THR A 58 -1.86 12.89 -0.14
C THR A 58 -1.72 12.17 -1.47
N TYR A 59 -2.72 12.28 -2.33
CA TYR A 59 -2.67 11.72 -3.68
C TYR A 59 -1.48 12.27 -4.46
N GLU A 60 -1.25 13.58 -4.40
CA GLU A 60 -0.22 14.28 -5.17
C GLU A 60 1.18 13.83 -4.76
N SER A 61 1.39 13.52 -3.48
CA SER A 61 2.66 13.01 -2.98
C SER A 61 2.85 11.52 -3.26
N ALA A 62 1.79 10.71 -3.19
CA ALA A 62 1.84 9.27 -3.42
C ALA A 62 1.92 8.89 -4.92
N ARG A 63 1.19 9.60 -5.79
CA ARG A 63 0.99 9.22 -7.20
C ARG A 63 2.29 9.03 -8.01
N PRO A 64 3.34 9.86 -7.84
CA PRO A 64 4.62 9.66 -8.53
C PRO A 64 5.30 8.33 -8.18
N TRP A 65 5.04 7.79 -7.00
CA TRP A 65 5.66 6.57 -6.48
C TRP A 65 4.86 5.30 -6.74
N ALA A 66 3.67 5.40 -7.36
CA ALA A 66 2.73 4.30 -7.56
C ALA A 66 3.38 2.98 -8.05
N LYS A 67 4.23 3.04 -9.07
CA LYS A 67 4.94 1.85 -9.60
C LYS A 67 5.89 1.23 -8.57
N SER A 68 6.66 2.05 -7.85
CA SER A 68 7.58 1.60 -6.80
C SER A 68 6.80 1.00 -5.62
N ILE A 69 5.73 1.67 -5.20
CA ILE A 69 4.83 1.18 -4.15
C ILE A 69 4.32 -0.22 -4.52
N LYS A 70 3.73 -0.40 -5.71
CA LYS A 70 3.27 -1.70 -6.21
C LYS A 70 4.37 -2.76 -6.11
N GLN A 71 5.57 -2.48 -6.62
CA GLN A 71 6.68 -3.42 -6.58
C GLN A 71 7.06 -3.82 -5.15
N LYS A 72 7.13 -2.86 -4.23
CA LYS A 72 7.55 -3.10 -2.85
C LYS A 72 6.49 -3.83 -2.02
N VAL A 73 5.20 -3.53 -2.21
CA VAL A 73 4.12 -4.23 -1.49
C VAL A 73 3.89 -5.63 -2.04
N ALA A 74 3.94 -5.81 -3.37
CA ALA A 74 3.75 -7.13 -4.00
C ALA A 74 4.89 -8.10 -3.65
N SER A 75 6.12 -7.59 -3.51
CA SER A 75 7.27 -8.37 -3.04
C SER A 75 7.39 -8.47 -1.51
N ARG A 76 6.40 -7.95 -0.76
CA ARG A 76 6.38 -7.92 0.72
C ARG A 76 7.63 -7.30 1.35
N GLN A 77 8.31 -6.41 0.62
CA GLN A 77 9.40 -5.60 1.16
C GLN A 77 8.88 -4.42 1.99
N MET A 78 7.62 -4.02 1.77
CA MET A 78 6.95 -2.95 2.49
C MET A 78 5.59 -3.41 3.02
N PRO A 79 5.21 -3.00 4.24
CA PRO A 79 6.05 -2.34 5.25
C PRO A 79 7.15 -3.26 5.79
N PRO A 80 8.32 -2.73 6.18
CA PRO A 80 9.37 -3.54 6.77
C PRO A 80 8.90 -4.02 8.14
N TRP A 81 8.90 -5.34 8.32
CA TRP A 81 8.54 -5.97 9.59
C TRP A 81 9.38 -7.21 9.82
N GLY A 82 10.21 -7.17 10.86
CA GLY A 82 11.13 -8.26 11.19
C GLY A 82 10.55 -9.33 12.11
N ALA A 83 9.34 -9.11 12.66
CA ALA A 83 8.77 -10.09 13.59
C ALA A 83 8.15 -11.28 12.84
N ASP A 84 8.50 -12.48 13.28
CA ASP A 84 8.02 -13.72 12.67
C ASP A 84 6.54 -13.95 13.06
N PRO A 85 5.61 -14.06 12.08
CA PRO A 85 4.20 -14.34 12.36
C PRO A 85 3.94 -15.64 13.11
N ALA A 86 4.82 -16.63 13.03
CA ALA A 86 4.63 -17.91 13.69
C ALA A 86 4.69 -17.80 15.22
N TYR A 87 5.30 -16.74 15.76
CA TYR A 87 5.61 -16.61 17.19
C TYR A 87 4.82 -15.52 17.91
N GLY A 88 3.82 -14.90 17.26
CA GLY A 88 2.90 -14.00 17.96
C GLY A 88 2.23 -12.96 17.07
N THR A 89 1.33 -12.20 17.69
CA THR A 89 0.70 -11.01 17.10
C THR A 89 1.11 -9.79 17.89
N PHE A 90 1.53 -8.75 17.19
CA PHE A 90 2.01 -7.51 17.79
C PHE A 90 0.96 -6.42 17.59
N LYS A 91 0.75 -5.59 18.61
CA LYS A 91 -0.22 -4.49 18.57
C LYS A 91 0.06 -3.49 17.43
N ASN A 92 1.32 -3.32 17.07
CA ASN A 92 1.81 -2.39 16.06
C ASN A 92 2.23 -3.06 14.75
N ASP A 93 1.72 -4.26 14.46
CA ASP A 93 2.04 -4.97 13.22
C ASP A 93 1.59 -4.18 11.97
N PRO A 94 2.53 -3.67 11.15
CA PRO A 94 2.21 -2.83 10.00
C PRO A 94 1.94 -3.66 8.74
N ARG A 95 2.04 -5.00 8.79
CA ARG A 95 1.95 -5.83 7.60
C ARG A 95 0.62 -5.68 6.88
N LEU A 96 0.70 -5.79 5.56
CA LEU A 96 -0.46 -5.82 4.68
C LEU A 96 -1.03 -7.24 4.60
N SER A 97 -2.34 -7.33 4.75
CA SER A 97 -3.11 -8.48 4.30
C SER A 97 -3.05 -8.61 2.78
N GLN A 98 -3.37 -9.81 2.26
CA GLN A 98 -3.36 -10.02 0.82
C GLN A 98 -4.36 -9.10 0.09
N ASN A 99 -5.54 -8.87 0.66
CA ASN A 99 -6.53 -7.95 0.11
C ASN A 99 -6.00 -6.51 0.05
N GLU A 100 -5.34 -6.02 1.10
CA GLU A 100 -4.71 -4.68 1.08
C GLU A 100 -3.64 -4.57 -0.03
N ILE A 101 -2.83 -5.62 -0.24
CA ILE A 101 -1.86 -5.68 -1.35
C ILE A 101 -2.58 -5.64 -2.70
N ASP A 102 -3.59 -6.50 -2.89
CA ASP A 102 -4.32 -6.62 -4.15
C ASP A 102 -5.04 -5.32 -4.51
N THR A 103 -5.58 -4.62 -3.50
CA THR A 103 -6.20 -3.30 -3.65
C THR A 103 -5.19 -2.27 -4.17
N ILE A 104 -4.02 -2.19 -3.55
CA ILE A 104 -2.96 -1.27 -3.99
C ILE A 104 -2.49 -1.63 -5.39
N VAL A 105 -2.30 -2.92 -5.68
CA VAL A 105 -1.87 -3.40 -7.01
C VAL A 105 -2.90 -3.02 -8.07
N ALA A 106 -4.18 -3.30 -7.84
CA ALA A 106 -5.28 -2.99 -8.75
C ALA A 106 -5.40 -1.49 -9.00
N TRP A 107 -5.27 -0.67 -7.96
CA TRP A 107 -5.23 0.79 -8.10
C TRP A 107 -4.10 1.24 -9.04
N VAL A 108 -2.88 0.73 -8.86
CA VAL A 108 -1.75 1.10 -9.72
C VAL A 108 -1.94 0.61 -11.15
N ASP A 109 -2.50 -0.58 -11.35
CA ASP A 109 -2.76 -1.15 -12.68
C ASP A 109 -3.87 -0.42 -13.44
N ALA A 110 -4.85 0.14 -12.72
CA ALA A 110 -5.85 1.05 -13.28
C ALA A 110 -5.31 2.46 -13.62
N GLY A 111 -4.01 2.68 -13.47
CA GLY A 111 -3.40 4.00 -13.71
C GLY A 111 -3.42 4.93 -12.51
N ALA A 112 -3.67 4.37 -11.31
CA ALA A 112 -3.71 5.07 -10.03
C ALA A 112 -4.67 6.28 -10.03
N PRO A 113 -5.98 6.07 -10.27
CA PRO A 113 -6.97 7.14 -10.26
C PRO A 113 -7.12 7.77 -8.86
N LYS A 114 -7.38 9.08 -8.82
CA LYS A 114 -7.54 9.82 -7.56
C LYS A 114 -8.83 9.44 -6.84
N GLY A 115 -9.95 9.42 -7.56
CA GLY A 115 -11.29 9.30 -6.97
C GLY A 115 -11.83 10.62 -6.44
N GLU A 116 -13.03 10.57 -5.87
CA GLU A 116 -13.77 11.73 -5.40
C GLU A 116 -13.26 12.23 -4.05
N ALA A 117 -13.20 13.55 -3.88
CA ALA A 117 -12.73 14.17 -2.64
C ALA A 117 -13.63 13.84 -1.44
N ALA A 118 -14.93 13.60 -1.67
CA ALA A 118 -15.90 13.25 -0.63
C ALA A 118 -15.64 11.87 -0.01
N ASP A 119 -14.95 10.98 -0.73
CA ASP A 119 -14.61 9.63 -0.25
C ASP A 119 -13.29 9.59 0.52
N LEU A 120 -12.53 10.70 0.54
CA LEU A 120 -11.25 10.74 1.23
C LEU A 120 -11.48 10.71 2.74
N PRO A 121 -10.95 9.71 3.47
CA PRO A 121 -11.05 9.68 4.92
C PRO A 121 -10.27 10.84 5.54
N PRO A 122 -10.63 11.25 6.77
CA PRO A 122 -9.84 12.22 7.51
C PRO A 122 -8.40 11.71 7.67
N ALA A 123 -7.43 12.58 7.38
CA ALA A 123 -6.02 12.26 7.55
C ALA A 123 -5.71 12.00 9.03
N PRO A 124 -4.86 11.00 9.36
CA PRO A 124 -4.45 10.74 10.72
C PRO A 124 -3.66 11.93 11.27
N VAL A 125 -3.97 12.28 12.52
CA VAL A 125 -3.21 13.28 13.29
C VAL A 125 -2.17 12.53 14.11
N PHE A 126 -0.94 13.01 14.05
CA PHE A 126 0.18 12.42 14.79
C PHE A 126 0.64 13.37 15.88
N ALA A 127 1.06 12.81 17.02
CA ALA A 127 1.60 13.60 18.11
C ALA A 127 2.87 14.33 17.67
N GLU A 128 2.96 15.60 18.05
CA GLU A 128 4.22 16.34 18.01
C GLU A 128 5.03 15.97 19.26
N GLY A 129 6.24 15.41 19.08
CA GLY A 129 7.06 14.91 20.18
C GLY A 129 6.71 13.47 20.59
N TRP A 130 6.44 13.26 21.89
CA TRP A 130 6.26 11.93 22.46
C TRP A 130 4.90 11.30 22.07
N SER A 131 4.94 10.13 21.43
CA SER A 131 3.74 9.44 20.92
C SER A 131 3.08 8.46 21.88
N ILE A 132 3.76 8.09 22.97
CA ILE A 132 3.31 7.08 23.96
C ILE A 132 3.14 7.68 25.37
N GLY A 133 3.05 9.00 25.46
CA GLY A 133 3.00 9.75 26.72
C GLY A 133 4.30 10.50 27.02
N THR A 134 4.19 11.59 27.77
CA THR A 134 5.35 12.36 28.21
C THR A 134 6.15 11.55 29.23
N PRO A 135 7.48 11.42 29.06
CA PRO A 135 8.32 10.75 30.04
C PRO A 135 8.30 11.47 31.40
N ASP A 136 8.33 10.70 32.48
CA ASP A 136 8.50 11.23 33.84
C ASP A 136 9.93 11.75 34.09
N ALA A 137 10.90 11.32 33.27
CA ALA A 137 12.27 11.78 33.29
C ALA A 137 12.88 11.75 31.87
N VAL A 138 13.71 12.73 31.53
CA VAL A 138 14.48 12.81 30.29
C VAL A 138 15.94 13.02 30.65
N PHE A 139 16.80 12.09 30.22
CA PHE A 139 18.24 12.15 30.44
C PHE A 139 18.94 12.44 29.13
N THR A 140 19.98 13.27 29.19
CA THR A 140 20.86 13.56 28.05
C THR A 140 22.23 12.96 28.34
N MET A 141 22.94 12.51 27.31
CA MET A 141 24.32 12.07 27.47
C MET A 141 25.20 13.28 27.83
N ASP A 142 25.96 13.16 28.91
CA ASP A 142 26.85 14.25 29.38
C ASP A 142 28.07 14.45 28.46
N GLU A 143 28.53 13.37 27.81
CA GLU A 143 29.69 13.38 26.92
C GLU A 143 29.26 13.19 25.46
N GLU A 144 29.80 14.02 24.58
CA GLU A 144 29.61 13.90 23.13
C GLU A 144 30.35 12.66 22.59
N VAL A 145 29.69 11.95 21.68
CA VAL A 145 30.25 10.76 21.06
C VAL A 145 30.48 11.01 19.58
N GLU A 146 31.75 11.03 19.18
CA GLU A 146 32.10 11.06 17.77
C GLU A 146 31.71 9.74 17.09
N ILE A 147 30.89 9.85 16.04
CA ILE A 147 30.51 8.77 15.14
C ILE A 147 31.44 8.85 13.92
N PRO A 148 32.43 7.95 13.75
CA PRO A 148 33.26 7.93 12.56
C PRO A 148 32.41 7.69 11.32
N ALA A 149 32.77 8.34 10.21
CA ALA A 149 32.02 8.24 8.94
C ALA A 149 31.98 6.82 8.36
N THR A 150 32.93 5.96 8.75
CA THR A 150 33.08 4.58 8.27
C THR A 150 33.59 3.68 9.38
N GLY A 151 33.26 2.38 9.31
CA GLY A 151 33.69 1.37 10.27
C GLY A 151 32.61 1.03 11.29
N GLU A 152 32.98 0.23 12.29
CA GLU A 152 32.10 -0.17 13.38
C GLU A 152 32.55 0.50 14.69
N ILE A 153 31.59 0.89 15.53
CA ILE A 153 31.86 1.36 16.88
C ILE A 153 31.52 0.22 17.84
N PRO A 154 32.46 -0.25 18.68
CA PRO A 154 32.14 -1.18 19.76
C PRO A 154 31.05 -0.60 20.66
N TYR A 155 30.27 -1.46 21.31
CA TYR A 155 29.28 -1.03 22.30
C TYR A 155 29.90 -0.07 23.32
N LYS A 156 29.32 1.13 23.42
CA LYS A 156 29.68 2.14 24.43
C LYS A 156 28.65 2.11 25.54
N TYR A 157 29.13 2.12 26.78
CA TYR A 157 28.29 2.16 27.97
C TYR A 157 28.35 3.56 28.56
N PHE A 158 27.19 4.19 28.72
CA PHE A 158 27.05 5.48 29.38
C PHE A 158 26.38 5.27 30.73
N LYS A 159 26.93 5.89 31.78
CA LYS A 159 26.26 5.97 33.08
C LYS A 159 25.47 7.26 33.10
N LEU A 160 24.15 7.14 33.22
CA LEU A 160 23.25 8.27 33.47
C LEU A 160 23.02 8.39 34.98
N PRO A 161 22.78 9.61 35.51
CA PRO A 161 22.50 9.84 36.93
C PRO A 161 21.24 9.11 37.43
#